data_AF-A0A318NJH8-F1
#
_entry.id   AF-A0A318NJH8-F1
#
_cell.length_a   1.000
_cell.length_b   1.000
_cell.length_c   1.000
_cell.angle_alpha   90.00
_cell.angle_beta   90.00
_cell.angle_gamma   90.00
#
_symmetry.space_group_name_H-M   'P 1'
#
loop_
_entity.id
_entity.type
_entity.pdbx_description
1 polymer ?
#
loop_
_entity_poly.entity_id
_entity_poly.type
_entity_poly.pdbx_seq_one_letter_code
_entity_poly.pdbx_strand_id
1 'polypeptide(L)'
;MSELLTADRIEEIDSLGSGSPDPAALVAELVGAVDEGRVADPDDTGYALLVAADILTQAGDLADALALATRAIAEQPDDDAYARSMRGGLLLRLGREEEGMAELSALRPLLETDPDATYLIDDLAEAGRTETALEWLTGALDAILERSRTQQHESEDAQDEAAAMIYGLAQVRHDLREEMGLPHDEYDNLADRLRAASNHALDALDDGPATLLFWPQAEFNALMMRWPALSGSYPTAWDEHRAQIELALVEASGVGGADLGVVVGSVAGLAAFAEQEDLDPTDEETQDEYADSLTGADLRSWPPGRNDACWCGSGAKYKKCCLPRSRG
;
A
#
# COMPACT_ATOMS: atom_id res chain seq x y z
N MET A 1 27.73 -21.76 11.87
CA MET A 1 27.71 -20.30 11.83
C MET A 1 26.25 -19.94 11.90
N SER A 2 25.80 -19.30 12.97
CA SER A 2 24.40 -18.86 13.09
C SER A 2 24.13 -17.82 12.00
N GLU A 3 22.91 -17.83 11.48
CA GLU A 3 22.46 -16.92 10.43
C GLU A 3 22.44 -15.47 10.93
N LEU A 4 22.73 -14.52 10.02
CA LEU A 4 22.61 -13.08 10.32
C LEU A 4 21.12 -12.71 10.36
N LEU A 5 20.77 -11.77 11.23
CA LEU A 5 19.43 -11.21 11.29
C LEU A 5 19.33 -10.08 10.26
N THR A 6 18.53 -10.28 9.21
CA THR A 6 18.31 -9.30 8.13
C THR A 6 17.11 -8.41 8.42
N ALA A 7 17.02 -7.23 7.77
CA ALA A 7 15.85 -6.35 7.80
C ALA A 7 14.55 -7.12 7.50
N ASP A 8 14.50 -7.87 6.39
CA ASP A 8 13.34 -8.70 6.02
C ASP A 8 12.90 -9.67 7.14
N ARG A 9 13.85 -10.19 7.92
CA ARG A 9 13.54 -11.10 9.03
C ARG A 9 13.02 -10.33 10.24
N ILE A 10 13.52 -9.12 10.50
CA ILE A 10 12.99 -8.25 11.54
C ILE A 10 11.55 -7.87 11.20
N GLU A 11 11.27 -7.46 9.95
CA GLU A 11 9.93 -7.15 9.45
C GLU A 11 8.98 -8.37 9.50
N GLU A 12 9.47 -9.56 9.14
CA GLU A 12 8.69 -10.80 9.27
C GLU A 12 8.31 -11.04 10.74
N ILE A 13 9.25 -10.87 11.67
CA ILE A 13 9.00 -11.02 13.10
C ILE A 13 7.99 -9.98 13.60
N ASP A 14 8.14 -8.73 13.19
CA ASP A 14 7.24 -7.62 13.53
C ASP A 14 5.80 -7.93 13.06
N SER A 15 5.65 -8.38 11.82
CA SER A 15 4.35 -8.76 11.26
C SER A 15 3.67 -9.94 11.97
N LEU A 16 4.46 -10.86 12.53
CA LEU A 16 3.94 -11.98 13.33
C LEU A 16 3.50 -11.52 14.72
N GLY A 17 4.22 -10.56 15.31
CA GLY A 17 3.92 -9.90 16.58
C GLY A 17 3.52 -10.87 17.71
N SER A 18 2.52 -10.47 18.51
CA SER A 18 1.91 -11.33 19.54
C SER A 18 1.03 -12.46 18.96
N GLY A 19 0.74 -12.44 17.65
CA GLY A 19 0.02 -13.49 16.95
C GLY A 19 0.83 -14.78 16.77
N SER A 20 2.15 -14.71 17.00
CA SER A 20 3.02 -15.87 17.01
C SER A 20 2.64 -16.89 18.10
N PRO A 21 2.72 -18.21 17.81
CA PRO A 21 2.53 -19.23 18.83
C PRO A 21 3.62 -19.25 19.91
N ASP A 22 4.77 -18.61 19.66
CA ASP A 22 5.87 -18.48 20.62
C ASP A 22 6.53 -17.08 20.53
N PRO A 23 5.90 -16.03 21.09
CA PRO A 23 6.43 -14.66 21.06
C PRO A 23 7.77 -14.54 21.82
N ALA A 24 7.98 -15.35 22.86
CA ALA A 24 9.21 -15.33 23.64
C ALA A 24 10.43 -15.82 22.82
N ALA A 25 10.24 -16.79 21.94
CA ALA A 25 11.29 -17.23 21.02
C ALA A 25 11.69 -16.13 20.02
N LEU A 26 10.72 -15.35 19.52
CA LEU A 26 10.99 -14.22 18.62
C LEU A 26 11.78 -13.12 19.31
N VAL A 27 11.39 -12.75 20.54
CA VAL A 27 12.15 -11.78 21.36
C VAL A 27 13.58 -12.28 21.60
N ALA A 28 13.76 -13.57 21.94
CA ALA A 28 15.08 -14.14 22.16
C ALA A 28 15.94 -14.18 20.89
N GLU A 29 15.33 -14.37 19.71
CA GLU A 29 16.00 -14.31 18.42
C GLU A 29 16.54 -12.90 18.14
N LEU A 30 15.68 -11.88 18.27
CA LEU A 30 16.03 -10.47 18.07
C LEU A 30 17.13 -10.01 19.04
N VAL A 31 16.88 -10.15 20.35
CA VAL A 31 17.82 -9.71 21.40
C VAL A 31 19.13 -10.49 21.31
N GLY A 32 19.08 -11.80 21.06
CA GLY A 32 20.27 -12.62 20.90
C GLY A 32 21.09 -12.26 19.67
N ALA A 33 20.45 -11.86 18.56
CA ALA A 33 21.17 -11.35 17.39
C ALA A 33 21.88 -10.03 17.67
N VAL A 34 21.23 -9.11 18.39
CA VAL A 34 21.85 -7.85 18.80
C VAL A 34 23.03 -8.11 19.76
N ASP A 35 22.84 -8.92 20.79
CA ASP A 35 23.88 -9.25 21.78
C ASP A 35 25.12 -9.91 21.18
N GLU A 36 24.93 -10.71 20.13
CA GLU A 36 26.00 -11.43 19.44
C GLU A 36 26.60 -10.64 18.26
N GLY A 37 26.11 -9.42 17.98
CA GLY A 37 26.56 -8.60 16.85
C GLY A 37 26.25 -9.24 15.50
N ARG A 38 25.11 -9.91 15.39
CA ARG A 38 24.63 -10.64 14.21
C ARG A 38 23.54 -9.93 13.42
N VAL A 39 23.22 -8.68 13.77
CA VAL A 39 22.37 -7.84 12.92
C VAL A 39 23.15 -7.54 11.63
N ALA A 40 22.53 -7.80 10.48
CA ALA A 40 23.19 -7.70 9.18
C ALA A 40 23.59 -6.26 8.85
N ASP A 41 22.68 -5.31 9.10
CA ASP A 41 22.96 -3.88 9.06
C ASP A 41 22.99 -3.32 10.50
N PRO A 42 24.09 -2.71 10.95
CA PRO A 42 24.15 -2.06 12.26
C PRO A 42 23.05 -1.02 12.48
N ASP A 43 22.55 -0.37 11.41
CA ASP A 43 21.49 0.63 11.49
C ASP A 43 20.11 0.00 11.82
N ASP A 44 19.96 -1.33 11.74
CA ASP A 44 18.74 -2.04 12.16
C ASP A 44 18.75 -2.43 13.66
N THR A 45 19.83 -2.13 14.38
CA THR A 45 20.03 -2.62 15.76
C THR A 45 18.96 -2.10 16.72
N GLY A 46 18.66 -0.80 16.68
CA GLY A 46 17.62 -0.21 17.52
C GLY A 46 16.23 -0.67 17.08
N TYR A 47 15.98 -0.79 15.78
CA TYR A 47 14.71 -1.30 15.26
C TYR A 47 14.43 -2.73 15.74
N ALA A 48 15.41 -3.64 15.68
CA ALA A 48 15.27 -5.00 16.21
C ALA A 48 14.93 -5.03 17.71
N LEU A 49 15.52 -4.11 18.51
CA LEU A 49 15.20 -3.97 19.93
C LEU A 49 13.80 -3.42 20.17
N LEU A 50 13.31 -2.53 19.30
CA LEU A 50 11.97 -1.95 19.38
C LEU A 50 10.89 -2.96 19.02
N VAL A 51 11.10 -3.78 17.97
CA VAL A 51 10.19 -4.90 17.64
C VAL A 51 10.11 -5.88 18.82
N ALA A 52 11.25 -6.20 19.44
CA ALA A 52 11.25 -7.04 20.63
C ALA A 52 10.53 -6.38 21.83
N ALA A 53 10.68 -5.06 22.01
CA ALA A 53 9.99 -4.30 23.04
C ALA A 53 8.47 -4.28 22.81
N ASP A 54 8.02 -4.14 21.57
CA ASP A 54 6.60 -4.15 21.21
C ASP A 54 5.96 -5.52 21.48
N ILE A 55 6.62 -6.61 21.10
CA ILE A 55 6.16 -7.97 21.42
C ILE A 55 5.98 -8.16 22.93
N LEU A 56 6.93 -7.69 23.75
CA LEU A 56 6.84 -7.75 25.21
C LEU A 56 5.73 -6.83 25.76
N THR A 57 5.51 -5.68 25.13
CA THR A 57 4.44 -4.74 25.47
C THR A 57 3.07 -5.37 25.29
N GLN A 58 2.86 -6.07 24.17
CA GLN A 58 1.63 -6.82 23.88
C GLN A 58 1.46 -8.02 24.82
N ALA A 59 2.56 -8.67 25.24
CA ALA A 59 2.54 -9.73 26.24
C ALA A 59 2.27 -9.24 27.68
N GLY A 60 2.37 -7.93 27.93
CA GLY A 60 2.18 -7.30 29.23
C GLY A 60 3.45 -7.23 30.10
N ASP A 61 4.61 -7.62 29.56
CA ASP A 61 5.91 -7.59 30.23
C ASP A 61 6.57 -6.21 30.12
N LEU A 62 5.86 -5.18 30.61
CA LEU A 62 6.19 -3.76 30.38
C LEU A 62 7.57 -3.34 30.91
N ALA A 63 8.04 -3.97 31.99
CA ALA A 63 9.34 -3.64 32.57
C ALA A 63 10.51 -4.07 31.67
N ASP A 64 10.38 -5.23 31.03
CA ASP A 64 11.39 -5.75 30.11
C ASP A 64 11.32 -5.02 28.76
N ALA A 65 10.11 -4.70 28.29
CA ALA A 65 9.91 -3.80 27.14
C ALA A 65 10.60 -2.43 27.36
N LEU A 66 10.43 -1.85 28.56
CA LEU A 66 11.07 -0.57 28.90
C LEU A 66 12.59 -0.65 28.86
N ALA A 67 13.17 -1.78 29.31
CA ALA A 67 14.60 -2.00 29.26
C ALA A 67 15.11 -2.08 27.81
N LEU A 68 14.37 -2.74 26.91
CA LEU A 68 14.70 -2.83 25.50
C LEU A 68 14.58 -1.49 24.77
N ALA A 69 13.50 -0.73 24.98
CA ALA A 69 13.35 0.61 24.41
C ALA A 69 14.46 1.57 24.90
N THR A 70 14.83 1.48 26.18
CA THR A 70 15.96 2.25 26.74
C THR A 70 17.28 1.88 26.09
N ARG A 71 17.47 0.60 25.79
CA ARG A 71 18.67 0.10 25.10
C ARG A 71 18.70 0.55 23.64
N ALA A 72 17.57 0.49 22.92
CA ALA A 72 17.48 0.96 21.53
C ALA A 72 18.00 2.41 21.39
N ILE A 73 17.58 3.30 22.29
CA ILE A 73 18.06 4.69 22.37
C ILE A 73 19.57 4.77 22.59
N ALA A 74 20.13 3.88 23.40
CA ALA A 74 21.56 3.87 23.69
C ALA A 74 22.41 3.36 22.51
N GLU A 75 21.88 2.43 21.71
CA GLU A 75 22.52 1.92 20.49
C GLU A 75 22.46 2.94 19.35
N GLN A 76 21.36 3.71 19.25
CA GLN A 76 21.11 4.69 18.18
C GLN A 76 20.62 6.04 18.71
N PRO A 77 21.51 6.85 19.33
CA PRO A 77 21.11 8.11 19.98
C PRO A 77 20.76 9.24 19.01
N ASP A 78 21.14 9.12 17.73
CA ASP A 78 20.89 10.15 16.72
C ASP A 78 19.54 9.98 16.00
N ASP A 79 18.93 8.79 16.08
CA ASP A 79 17.64 8.43 15.48
C ASP A 79 16.77 7.69 16.50
N ASP A 80 16.35 8.43 17.53
CA ASP A 80 15.75 7.86 18.74
C ASP A 80 14.31 8.32 19.01
N ALA A 81 13.70 9.12 18.13
CA ALA A 81 12.41 9.76 18.40
C ALA A 81 11.29 8.75 18.68
N TYR A 82 11.13 7.75 17.82
CA TYR A 82 10.17 6.66 18.02
C TYR A 82 10.51 5.83 19.26
N ALA A 83 11.78 5.48 19.48
CA ALA A 83 12.22 4.73 20.65
C ALA A 83 11.94 5.46 21.97
N ARG A 84 12.13 6.78 21.98
CA ARG A 84 11.82 7.66 23.11
C ARG A 84 10.32 7.80 23.34
N SER A 85 9.52 7.81 22.28
CA SER A 85 8.06 7.76 22.41
C SER A 85 7.60 6.49 23.11
N MET A 86 8.01 5.32 22.59
CA MET A 86 7.69 4.03 23.19
C MET A 86 8.16 3.95 24.65
N ARG A 87 9.37 4.44 24.94
CA ARG A 87 9.87 4.53 26.33
C ARG A 87 8.97 5.40 27.20
N GLY A 88 8.55 6.55 26.71
CA GLY A 88 7.61 7.46 27.36
C GLY A 88 6.27 6.79 27.69
N GLY A 89 5.64 6.13 26.71
CA GLY A 89 4.40 5.38 26.89
C GLY A 89 4.52 4.26 27.93
N LEU A 90 5.61 3.47 27.86
CA LEU A 90 5.91 2.42 28.83
C LEU A 90 6.12 2.95 30.25
N LEU A 91 6.82 4.08 30.41
CA LEU A 91 6.97 4.76 31.70
C LEU A 91 5.63 5.13 32.31
N LEU A 92 4.71 5.71 31.52
CA LEU A 92 3.37 6.06 31.98
C LEU A 92 2.57 4.81 32.40
N ARG A 93 2.58 3.75 31.59
CA ARG A 93 1.88 2.49 31.91
C ARG A 93 2.44 1.79 33.16
N LEU A 94 3.70 2.04 33.50
CA LEU A 94 4.35 1.59 34.74
C LEU A 94 4.14 2.56 35.93
N GLY A 95 3.37 3.64 35.76
CA GLY A 95 3.06 4.62 36.80
C GLY A 95 4.17 5.64 37.06
N ARG A 96 5.18 5.74 36.19
CA ARG A 96 6.26 6.73 36.25
C ARG A 96 5.87 8.01 35.50
N GLU A 97 4.82 8.65 36.03
CA GLU A 97 4.09 9.77 35.42
C GLU A 97 4.98 10.95 34.98
N GLU A 98 5.79 11.47 35.89
CA GLU A 98 6.62 12.66 35.63
C GLU A 98 7.66 12.38 34.54
N GLU A 99 8.28 11.20 34.58
CA GLU A 99 9.32 10.81 33.63
C GLU A 99 8.73 10.55 32.24
N GLY A 100 7.63 9.79 32.17
CA GLY A 100 6.97 9.48 30.90
C GLY A 100 6.40 10.74 30.22
N MET A 101 5.73 11.61 30.98
CA MET A 101 5.19 12.86 30.42
C MET A 101 6.29 13.82 29.99
N ALA A 102 7.39 13.93 30.74
CA ALA A 102 8.52 14.79 30.37
C ALA A 102 9.15 14.33 29.05
N GLU A 103 9.28 13.01 28.87
CA GLU A 103 9.82 12.42 27.65
C GLU A 103 8.93 12.68 26.44
N LEU A 104 7.63 12.35 26.51
CA LEU A 104 6.68 12.57 25.41
C LEU A 104 6.51 14.06 25.08
N SER A 105 6.49 14.92 26.11
CA SER A 105 6.34 16.38 25.91
C SER A 105 7.53 16.98 25.16
N ALA A 106 8.73 16.41 25.29
CA ALA A 106 9.89 16.85 24.54
C ALA A 106 9.78 16.52 23.03
N LEU A 107 9.03 15.49 22.68
CA LEU A 107 8.79 15.06 21.30
C LEU A 107 7.57 15.72 20.67
N ARG A 108 6.65 16.30 21.46
CA ARG A 108 5.43 16.98 20.99
C ARG A 108 5.63 17.90 19.77
N PRO A 109 6.70 18.71 19.64
CA PRO A 109 6.88 19.57 18.46
C PRO A 109 6.95 18.80 17.13
N LEU A 110 7.31 17.51 17.15
CA LEU A 110 7.36 16.66 15.95
C LEU A 110 5.97 16.51 15.31
N LEU A 111 4.89 16.55 16.10
CA LEU A 111 3.52 16.55 15.56
C LEU A 111 3.24 17.75 14.63
N GLU A 112 4.07 18.78 14.63
CA GLU A 112 3.96 19.95 13.75
C GLU A 112 4.97 19.96 12.59
N THR A 113 5.90 19.01 12.55
CA THR A 113 7.01 19.01 11.57
C THR A 113 7.33 17.66 10.93
N ASP A 114 6.77 16.56 11.44
CA ASP A 114 7.07 15.20 11.00
C ASP A 114 5.76 14.43 10.78
N PRO A 115 5.44 14.02 9.54
CA PRO A 115 4.17 13.35 9.21
C PRO A 115 4.02 11.99 9.87
N ASP A 116 5.12 11.35 10.27
CA ASP A 116 5.11 10.02 10.86
C ASP A 116 5.01 10.07 12.39
N ALA A 117 5.06 11.26 13.00
CA ALA A 117 5.09 11.44 14.45
C ALA A 117 3.78 11.10 15.19
N THR A 118 2.76 10.56 14.52
CA THR A 118 1.47 10.20 15.14
C THR A 118 1.60 9.07 16.16
N TYR A 119 2.68 8.27 16.14
CA TYR A 119 2.98 7.27 17.16
C TYR A 119 2.96 7.83 18.60
N LEU A 120 3.28 9.13 18.79
CA LEU A 120 3.21 9.82 20.08
C LEU A 120 1.80 9.78 20.69
N ILE A 121 0.79 9.81 19.82
CA ILE A 121 -0.61 9.85 20.21
C ILE A 121 -1.07 8.46 20.66
N ASP A 122 -0.62 7.41 19.98
CA ASP A 122 -0.91 6.03 20.35
C ASP A 122 -0.32 5.72 21.73
N ASP A 123 0.96 6.06 21.96
CA ASP A 123 1.64 5.87 23.25
C ASP A 123 0.91 6.61 24.40
N LEU A 124 0.42 7.83 24.16
CA LEU A 124 -0.39 8.58 25.13
C LEU A 124 -1.75 7.90 25.37
N ALA A 125 -2.45 7.52 24.30
CA ALA A 125 -3.78 6.94 24.38
C ALA A 125 -3.76 5.60 25.12
N GLU A 126 -2.81 4.72 24.79
CA GLU A 126 -2.61 3.43 25.47
C GLU A 126 -2.24 3.58 26.95
N ALA A 127 -1.52 4.64 27.30
CA ALA A 127 -1.24 5.00 28.68
C ALA A 127 -2.45 5.61 29.42
N GLY A 128 -3.61 5.70 28.77
CA GLY A 128 -4.84 6.28 29.31
C GLY A 128 -4.79 7.81 29.40
N ARG A 129 -3.98 8.48 28.56
CA ARG A 129 -3.91 9.95 28.43
C ARG A 129 -4.67 10.44 27.20
N THR A 130 -5.78 9.81 26.87
CA THR A 130 -6.63 10.10 25.71
C THR A 130 -7.03 11.58 25.62
N GLU A 131 -7.36 12.24 26.74
CA GLU A 131 -7.68 13.67 26.76
C GLU A 131 -6.48 14.55 26.36
N THR A 132 -5.28 14.22 26.85
CA THR A 132 -4.04 14.93 26.51
C THR A 132 -3.64 14.67 25.06
N ALA A 133 -3.80 13.44 24.58
CA ALA A 133 -3.57 13.07 23.18
C ALA A 133 -4.46 13.91 22.24
N LEU A 134 -5.76 14.02 22.57
CA LEU A 134 -6.70 14.86 21.83
C LEU A 134 -6.33 16.35 21.87
N GLU A 135 -5.87 16.86 23.01
CA GLU A 135 -5.37 18.25 23.13
C GLU A 135 -4.16 18.49 22.22
N TRP A 136 -3.21 17.55 22.17
CA TRP A 136 -2.00 17.68 21.37
C TRP A 136 -2.30 17.62 19.88
N LEU A 137 -3.13 16.66 19.45
CA LEU A 137 -3.62 16.58 18.08
C LEU A 137 -4.31 17.87 17.63
N THR A 138 -5.21 18.39 18.47
CA THR A 138 -5.95 19.63 18.15
C THR A 138 -4.98 20.81 18.03
N GLY A 139 -4.03 20.94 18.97
CA GLY A 139 -3.03 22.00 18.94
C GLY A 139 -2.11 21.94 17.71
N ALA A 140 -1.68 20.74 17.31
CA ALA A 140 -0.85 20.55 16.12
C ALA A 140 -1.62 20.90 14.84
N LEU A 141 -2.87 20.41 14.70
CA LEU A 141 -3.75 20.77 13.59
C LEU A 141 -3.96 22.28 13.49
N ASP A 142 -4.22 22.96 14.60
CA ASP A 142 -4.38 24.41 14.63
C ASP A 142 -3.12 25.14 14.17
N ALA A 143 -1.95 24.71 14.65
CA ALA A 143 -0.67 25.31 14.30
C ALA A 143 -0.35 25.16 12.80
N ILE A 144 -0.57 23.97 12.24
CA ILE A 144 -0.30 23.69 10.83
C ILE A 144 -1.31 24.40 9.94
N LEU A 145 -2.61 24.34 10.26
CA LEU A 145 -3.63 25.02 9.46
C LEU A 145 -3.42 26.54 9.43
N GLU A 146 -3.03 27.15 10.55
CA GLU A 146 -2.71 28.59 10.58
C GLU A 146 -1.46 28.91 9.76
N ARG A 147 -0.42 28.07 9.88
CA ARG A 147 0.81 28.17 9.09
C ARG A 147 0.50 28.11 7.59
N SER A 148 -0.24 27.10 7.13
CA SER A 148 -0.64 26.96 5.72
C SER A 148 -1.49 28.13 5.21
N ARG A 149 -2.37 28.71 6.05
CA ARG A 149 -3.15 29.92 5.67
C ARG A 149 -2.26 31.14 5.44
N THR A 150 -1.20 31.29 6.23
CA THR A 150 -0.30 32.46 6.18
C THR A 150 0.78 32.34 5.10
N GLN A 151 1.16 31.11 4.73
CA GLN A 151 2.26 30.81 3.81
C GLN A 151 1.78 30.38 2.42
N GLN A 152 0.87 31.14 1.80
CA GLN A 152 0.28 30.87 0.47
C GLN A 152 1.27 30.88 -0.72
N HIS A 153 2.57 31.08 -0.47
CA HIS A 153 3.63 31.18 -1.49
C HIS A 153 4.79 30.20 -1.25
N GLU A 154 4.57 29.15 -0.45
CA GLU A 154 5.54 28.06 -0.31
C GLU A 154 5.58 27.15 -1.54
N SER A 155 6.66 26.37 -1.67
CA SER A 155 6.82 25.38 -2.73
C SER A 155 5.71 24.33 -2.67
N GLU A 156 5.44 23.70 -3.82
CA GLU A 156 4.48 22.58 -3.90
C GLU A 156 4.84 21.48 -2.90
N ASP A 157 6.12 21.07 -2.81
CA ASP A 157 6.59 20.07 -1.83
C ASP A 157 6.22 20.41 -0.37
N ALA A 158 6.31 21.68 0.02
CA ALA A 158 6.00 22.11 1.38
C ALA A 158 4.48 22.13 1.64
N GLN A 159 3.69 22.40 0.58
CA GLN A 159 2.23 22.33 0.64
C GLN A 159 1.78 20.87 0.74
N ASP A 160 2.42 19.96 0.01
CA ASP A 160 2.11 18.53 0.02
C ASP A 160 2.45 17.91 1.39
N GLU A 161 3.60 18.25 1.96
CA GLU A 161 3.99 17.81 3.31
C GLU A 161 3.00 18.32 4.37
N ALA A 162 2.62 19.60 4.31
CA ALA A 162 1.60 20.16 5.19
C ALA A 162 0.24 19.49 5.00
N ALA A 163 -0.13 19.14 3.77
CA ALA A 163 -1.38 18.42 3.49
C ALA A 163 -1.36 16.99 4.04
N ALA A 164 -0.25 16.27 3.91
CA ALA A 164 -0.06 14.94 4.48
C ALA A 164 -0.16 14.97 6.02
N MET A 165 0.50 15.94 6.65
CA MET A 165 0.42 16.18 8.09
C MET A 165 -1.03 16.45 8.54
N ILE A 166 -1.73 17.38 7.88
CA ILE A 166 -3.14 17.70 8.20
C ILE A 166 -4.02 16.47 8.04
N TYR A 167 -3.81 15.69 6.97
CA TYR A 167 -4.56 14.46 6.74
C TYR A 167 -4.37 13.47 7.88
N GLY A 168 -3.12 13.07 8.17
CA GLY A 168 -2.81 12.09 9.22
C GLY A 168 -3.35 12.49 10.59
N LEU A 169 -3.04 13.71 11.03
CA LEU A 169 -3.50 14.22 12.33
C LEU A 169 -5.03 14.31 12.43
N ALA A 170 -5.72 14.71 11.36
CA ALA A 170 -7.17 14.77 11.35
C ALA A 170 -7.81 13.39 11.45
N GLN A 171 -7.25 12.37 10.78
CA GLN A 171 -7.75 10.99 10.88
C GLN A 171 -7.57 10.43 12.30
N VAL A 172 -6.35 10.50 12.84
CA VAL A 172 -6.08 9.97 14.19
C VAL A 172 -6.95 10.67 15.24
N ARG A 173 -7.13 11.99 15.12
CA ARG A 173 -8.03 12.74 16.00
C ARG A 173 -9.48 12.29 15.88
N HIS A 174 -9.95 12.08 14.66
CA HIS A 174 -11.32 11.66 14.39
C HIS A 174 -11.58 10.29 15.02
N ASP A 175 -10.70 9.32 14.78
CA ASP A 175 -10.82 7.96 15.30
C ASP A 175 -10.79 7.97 16.84
N LEU A 176 -9.87 8.72 17.46
CA LEU A 176 -9.78 8.85 18.92
C LEU A 176 -11.05 9.45 19.55
N ARG A 177 -11.67 10.44 18.89
CA ARG A 177 -12.93 11.04 19.38
C ARG A 177 -14.10 10.08 19.27
N GLU A 178 -14.15 9.27 18.21
CA GLU A 178 -15.14 8.22 18.03
C GLU A 178 -15.04 7.19 19.16
N GLU A 179 -13.82 6.73 19.49
CA GLU A 179 -13.58 5.82 20.62
C GLU A 179 -14.03 6.40 21.96
N MET A 180 -13.86 7.71 22.16
CA MET A 180 -14.35 8.43 23.34
C MET A 180 -15.88 8.65 23.34
N GLY A 181 -16.57 8.35 22.25
CA GLY A 181 -18.01 8.57 22.09
C GLY A 181 -18.40 10.06 22.03
N LEU A 182 -17.48 10.92 21.58
CA LEU A 182 -17.71 12.35 21.46
C LEU A 182 -18.51 12.67 20.19
N PRO A 183 -19.35 13.73 20.19
CA PRO A 183 -20.05 14.15 18.98
C PRO A 183 -19.07 14.72 17.95
N HIS A 184 -19.35 14.50 16.65
CA HIS A 184 -18.54 15.06 15.56
C HIS A 184 -18.43 16.59 15.64
N ASP A 185 -17.24 17.11 15.36
CA ASP A 185 -16.93 18.54 15.23
C ASP A 185 -16.38 18.91 13.84
N GLU A 186 -15.90 20.15 13.68
CA GLU A 186 -15.42 20.66 12.40
C GLU A 186 -14.16 19.94 11.87
N TYR A 187 -13.29 19.44 12.74
CA TYR A 187 -12.12 18.66 12.30
C TYR A 187 -12.52 17.24 11.91
N ASP A 188 -13.52 16.66 12.58
CA ASP A 188 -14.07 15.36 12.18
C ASP A 188 -14.67 15.45 10.76
N ASN A 189 -15.42 16.53 10.47
CA ASN A 189 -15.89 16.82 9.12
C ASN A 189 -14.77 17.11 8.11
N LEU A 190 -13.61 17.62 8.56
CA LEU A 190 -12.43 17.78 7.71
C LEU A 190 -11.81 16.41 7.40
N ALA A 191 -11.63 15.56 8.40
CA ALA A 191 -11.12 14.20 8.25
C ALA A 191 -11.94 13.40 7.24
N ASP A 192 -13.28 13.41 7.39
CA ASP A 192 -14.20 12.73 6.47
C ASP A 192 -14.04 13.22 5.02
N ARG A 193 -13.97 14.55 4.83
CA ARG A 193 -13.80 15.14 3.49
C ARG A 193 -12.45 14.78 2.86
N LEU A 194 -11.37 14.80 3.64
CA LEU A 194 -10.05 14.45 3.12
C LEU A 194 -9.96 12.96 2.78
N ARG A 195 -10.51 12.07 3.64
CA ARG A 195 -10.60 10.64 3.38
C ARG A 195 -11.40 10.35 2.10
N ALA A 196 -12.55 11.01 1.93
CA ALA A 196 -13.35 10.89 0.71
C ALA A 196 -12.61 11.40 -0.54
N ALA A 197 -11.90 12.51 -0.46
CA ALA A 197 -11.12 13.05 -1.57
C ALA A 197 -9.93 12.12 -1.94
N SER A 198 -9.25 11.56 -0.94
CA SER A 198 -8.17 10.59 -1.13
C SER A 198 -8.67 9.32 -1.80
N ASN A 199 -9.77 8.74 -1.32
CA ASN A 199 -10.38 7.55 -1.94
C ASN A 199 -10.78 7.82 -3.39
N HIS A 200 -11.40 8.98 -3.67
CA HIS A 200 -11.74 9.34 -5.05
C HIS A 200 -10.49 9.51 -5.94
N ALA A 201 -9.40 10.03 -5.40
CA ALA A 201 -8.15 10.14 -6.14
C ALA A 201 -7.54 8.77 -6.42
N LEU A 202 -7.57 7.84 -5.45
CA LEU A 202 -7.13 6.46 -5.62
C LEU A 202 -8.00 5.70 -6.63
N ASP A 203 -9.33 5.85 -6.55
CA ASP A 203 -10.25 5.26 -7.53
C ASP A 203 -10.02 5.80 -8.95
N ALA A 204 -9.56 7.04 -9.08
CA ALA A 204 -9.21 7.62 -10.38
C ALA A 204 -7.85 7.14 -10.92
N LEU A 205 -7.01 6.53 -10.07
CA LEU A 205 -5.74 5.89 -10.44
C LEU A 205 -5.89 4.38 -10.67
N ASP A 206 -7.06 3.80 -10.36
CA ASP A 206 -7.38 2.43 -10.72
C ASP A 206 -7.67 2.38 -12.23
N ASP A 207 -6.65 2.06 -13.03
CA ASP A 207 -6.74 1.83 -14.49
C ASP A 207 -7.67 0.63 -14.84
N GLY A 208 -8.27 -0.02 -13.83
CA GLY A 208 -9.12 -1.17 -14.00
C GLY A 208 -8.31 -2.44 -14.31
N PRO A 209 -8.99 -3.52 -14.72
CA PRO A 209 -8.31 -4.79 -15.00
C PRO A 209 -7.29 -4.61 -16.13
N ALA A 210 -6.05 -5.06 -15.92
CA ALA A 210 -5.04 -5.08 -16.98
C ALA A 210 -5.50 -6.04 -18.09
N THR A 211 -5.84 -5.47 -19.25
CA THR A 211 -6.49 -6.20 -20.33
C THR A 211 -5.66 -6.27 -21.61
N LEU A 212 -5.84 -7.36 -22.36
CA LEU A 212 -5.27 -7.51 -23.69
C LEU A 212 -6.36 -7.49 -24.76
N LEU A 213 -6.09 -6.77 -25.86
CA LEU A 213 -6.98 -6.73 -27.02
C LEU A 213 -7.00 -8.07 -27.75
N PHE A 214 -8.19 -8.66 -27.89
CA PHE A 214 -8.39 -9.91 -28.59
C PHE A 214 -9.39 -9.80 -29.73
N TRP A 215 -8.95 -10.24 -30.91
CA TRP A 215 -9.78 -10.43 -32.08
C TRP A 215 -10.37 -11.86 -32.15
N PRO A 216 -11.71 -12.01 -32.08
CA PRO A 216 -12.38 -13.25 -32.44
C PRO A 216 -12.02 -13.69 -33.86
N GLN A 217 -12.10 -14.99 -34.18
CA GLN A 217 -11.61 -15.51 -35.46
C GLN A 217 -12.17 -14.78 -36.70
N ALA A 218 -13.47 -14.45 -36.69
CA ALA A 218 -14.09 -13.72 -37.77
C ALA A 218 -13.50 -12.31 -37.92
N GLU A 219 -13.31 -11.61 -36.80
CA GLU A 219 -12.76 -10.25 -36.75
C GLU A 219 -11.27 -10.25 -37.09
N PHE A 220 -10.48 -11.21 -36.61
CA PHE A 220 -9.06 -11.34 -36.96
C PHE A 220 -8.87 -11.50 -38.47
N ASN A 221 -9.67 -12.36 -39.10
CA ASN A 221 -9.64 -12.52 -40.55
C ASN A 221 -10.05 -11.24 -41.28
N ALA A 222 -11.08 -10.55 -40.78
CA ALA A 222 -11.53 -9.27 -41.34
C ALA A 222 -10.48 -8.17 -41.17
N LEU A 223 -9.75 -8.16 -40.05
CA LEU A 223 -8.69 -7.21 -39.71
C LEU A 223 -7.55 -7.35 -40.72
N MET A 224 -7.06 -8.58 -40.92
CA MET A 224 -6.00 -8.88 -41.89
C MET A 224 -6.41 -8.60 -43.34
N MET A 225 -7.70 -8.74 -43.68
CA MET A 225 -8.21 -8.38 -45.01
C MET A 225 -8.33 -6.87 -45.22
N ARG A 226 -8.77 -6.13 -44.20
CA ARG A 226 -9.01 -4.69 -44.27
C ARG A 226 -7.71 -3.89 -44.20
N TRP A 227 -6.78 -4.33 -43.35
CA TRP A 227 -5.50 -3.66 -43.11
C TRP A 227 -4.33 -4.65 -43.17
N PRO A 228 -3.86 -5.03 -44.38
CA PRO A 228 -2.75 -5.98 -44.54
C PRO A 228 -1.42 -5.51 -43.94
N ALA A 229 -1.25 -4.20 -43.70
CA ALA A 229 -0.08 -3.63 -43.05
C ALA A 229 0.16 -4.21 -41.64
N LEU A 230 -0.90 -4.64 -40.94
CA LEU A 230 -0.85 -5.25 -39.62
C LEU A 230 -0.19 -6.64 -39.57
N SER A 231 0.15 -7.22 -40.73
CA SER A 231 0.87 -8.49 -40.83
C SER A 231 2.26 -8.50 -40.18
N GLY A 232 2.84 -7.33 -39.89
CA GLY A 232 4.07 -7.19 -39.10
C GLY A 232 3.87 -7.31 -37.59
N SER A 233 2.68 -6.98 -37.10
CA SER A 233 2.35 -6.90 -35.66
C SER A 233 1.51 -8.08 -35.17
N TYR A 234 0.77 -8.75 -36.06
CA TYR A 234 -0.02 -9.94 -35.75
C TYR A 234 0.57 -11.22 -36.34
N PRO A 235 0.34 -12.37 -35.68
CA PRO A 235 0.78 -13.65 -36.22
C PRO A 235 0.00 -14.04 -37.49
N THR A 236 0.52 -15.01 -38.24
CA THR A 236 -0.08 -15.38 -39.54
C THR A 236 -1.33 -16.25 -39.40
N ALA A 237 -1.47 -16.96 -38.28
CA ALA A 237 -2.61 -17.81 -37.99
C ALA A 237 -3.34 -17.35 -36.73
N TRP A 238 -4.68 -17.37 -36.77
CA TRP A 238 -5.50 -17.04 -35.58
C TRP A 238 -5.22 -17.95 -34.38
N ASP A 239 -4.78 -19.19 -34.62
CA ASP A 239 -4.41 -20.12 -33.55
C ASP A 239 -3.16 -19.69 -32.78
N GLU A 240 -2.24 -18.99 -33.45
CA GLU A 240 -1.05 -18.38 -32.83
C GLU A 240 -1.44 -17.12 -32.06
N HIS A 241 -2.34 -16.30 -32.61
CA HIS A 241 -2.89 -15.10 -31.93
C HIS A 241 -3.45 -15.42 -30.54
N ARG A 242 -4.33 -16.41 -30.47
CA ARG A 242 -4.89 -16.84 -29.17
C ARG A 242 -3.87 -17.53 -28.25
N ALA A 243 -2.79 -18.08 -28.80
CA ALA A 243 -1.72 -18.68 -28.01
C ALA A 243 -0.83 -17.59 -27.37
N GLN A 244 -0.51 -16.53 -28.12
CA GLN A 244 0.26 -15.38 -27.63
C GLN A 244 -0.47 -14.66 -26.51
N ILE A 245 -1.77 -14.40 -26.64
CA ILE A 245 -2.56 -13.77 -25.57
C ILE A 245 -2.63 -14.65 -24.33
N GLU A 246 -2.84 -15.97 -24.48
CA GLU A 246 -2.81 -16.88 -23.33
C GLU A 246 -1.45 -16.86 -22.62
N LEU A 247 -0.36 -16.84 -23.38
CA LEU A 247 1.00 -16.82 -22.84
C LEU A 247 1.26 -15.51 -22.09
N ALA A 248 0.94 -14.36 -22.69
CA ALA A 248 1.10 -13.05 -22.07
C ALA A 248 0.33 -12.94 -20.75
N LEU A 249 -0.91 -13.45 -20.69
CA LEU A 249 -1.70 -13.47 -19.45
C LEU A 249 -1.09 -14.40 -18.38
N VAL A 250 -0.54 -15.54 -18.77
CA VAL A 250 0.18 -16.44 -17.84
C VAL A 250 1.46 -15.78 -17.31
N GLU A 251 2.21 -15.10 -18.16
CA GLU A 251 3.43 -14.37 -17.77
C GLU A 251 3.10 -13.22 -16.82
N ALA A 252 2.10 -12.40 -17.15
CA ALA A 252 1.62 -11.31 -16.30
C ALA A 252 1.15 -11.83 -14.93
N SER A 253 0.41 -12.94 -14.90
CA SER A 253 0.00 -13.58 -13.64
C SER A 253 1.18 -14.11 -12.84
N GLY A 254 2.22 -14.63 -13.52
CA GLY A 254 3.43 -15.16 -12.89
C GLY A 254 4.28 -14.10 -12.17
N VAL A 255 4.19 -12.83 -12.60
CA VAL A 255 4.89 -11.69 -11.96
C VAL A 255 4.01 -10.91 -10.98
N GLY A 256 2.81 -11.41 -10.67
CA GLY A 256 1.92 -10.82 -9.66
C GLY A 256 0.79 -9.94 -10.21
N GLY A 257 0.55 -9.92 -11.52
CA GLY A 257 -0.60 -9.23 -12.10
C GLY A 257 -1.93 -9.77 -11.55
N ALA A 258 -2.70 -8.89 -10.90
CA ALA A 258 -4.06 -9.15 -10.44
C ALA A 258 -5.09 -8.71 -11.49
N ASP A 259 -6.32 -9.23 -11.39
CA ASP A 259 -7.48 -8.81 -12.20
C ASP A 259 -7.25 -8.74 -13.71
N LEU A 260 -6.54 -9.73 -14.26
CA LEU A 260 -6.24 -9.81 -15.68
C LEU A 260 -7.50 -10.10 -16.52
N GLY A 261 -7.53 -9.53 -17.73
CA GLY A 261 -8.67 -9.70 -18.63
C GLY A 261 -8.32 -9.67 -20.11
N VAL A 262 -9.34 -9.92 -20.91
CA VAL A 262 -9.29 -9.81 -22.37
C VAL A 262 -10.44 -8.93 -22.83
N VAL A 263 -10.14 -7.86 -23.56
CA VAL A 263 -11.16 -7.02 -24.22
C VAL A 263 -11.34 -7.46 -25.67
N VAL A 264 -12.59 -7.61 -26.10
CA VAL A 264 -12.93 -8.18 -27.40
C VAL A 264 -13.11 -7.08 -28.45
N GLY A 265 -12.15 -6.97 -29.36
CA GLY A 265 -12.20 -5.99 -30.44
C GLY A 265 -13.07 -6.41 -31.63
N SER A 266 -13.59 -5.41 -32.37
CA SER A 266 -14.20 -5.62 -33.69
C SER A 266 -13.63 -4.66 -34.73
N VAL A 267 -13.51 -5.12 -35.99
CA VAL A 267 -12.92 -4.33 -37.08
C VAL A 267 -13.76 -3.08 -37.38
N ALA A 268 -15.07 -3.18 -37.18
CA ALA A 268 -15.97 -2.04 -37.28
C ALA A 268 -15.75 -1.04 -36.14
N GLY A 269 -15.55 -1.54 -34.91
CA GLY A 269 -15.27 -0.70 -33.74
C GLY A 269 -13.96 0.07 -33.88
N LEU A 270 -12.86 -0.62 -34.21
CA LEU A 270 -11.56 0.03 -34.43
C LEU A 270 -11.63 1.08 -35.55
N ALA A 271 -12.33 0.77 -36.65
CA ALA A 271 -12.49 1.73 -37.74
C ALA A 271 -13.29 2.98 -37.31
N ALA A 272 -14.33 2.81 -36.52
CA ALA A 272 -15.14 3.92 -36.02
C ALA A 272 -14.36 4.77 -35.01
N PHE A 273 -13.61 4.13 -34.12
CA PHE A 273 -12.73 4.80 -33.15
C PHE A 273 -11.66 5.64 -33.86
N ALA A 274 -10.92 5.03 -34.79
CA ALA A 274 -9.87 5.71 -35.54
C ALA A 274 -10.42 6.88 -36.39
N GLU A 275 -11.63 6.74 -36.97
CA GLU A 275 -12.29 7.84 -37.70
C GLU A 275 -12.71 8.99 -36.77
N GLN A 276 -13.18 8.67 -35.56
CA GLN A 276 -13.62 9.67 -34.60
C GLN A 276 -12.44 10.50 -34.06
N GLU A 277 -11.33 9.83 -33.75
CA GLU A 277 -10.14 10.44 -33.14
C GLU A 277 -9.11 10.93 -34.17
N ASP A 278 -9.37 10.76 -35.48
CA ASP A 278 -8.47 11.11 -36.59
C ASP A 278 -7.10 10.42 -36.53
N LEU A 279 -7.10 9.12 -36.20
CA LEU A 279 -5.92 8.27 -36.01
C LEU A 279 -5.77 7.20 -37.11
N ASP A 280 -4.58 6.61 -37.24
CA ASP A 280 -4.35 5.46 -38.14
C ASP A 280 -4.69 4.13 -37.44
N PRO A 281 -5.69 3.36 -37.89
CA PRO A 281 -6.05 2.08 -37.27
C PRO A 281 -4.97 0.99 -37.38
N THR A 282 -3.88 1.25 -38.10
CA THR A 282 -2.74 0.34 -38.22
C THR A 282 -1.60 0.64 -37.24
N ASP A 283 -1.66 1.77 -36.54
CA ASP A 283 -0.72 2.11 -35.49
C ASP A 283 -1.01 1.30 -34.22
N GLU A 284 0.05 0.99 -33.47
CA GLU A 284 -0.02 0.22 -32.21
C GLU A 284 -0.72 1.04 -31.12
N GLU A 285 -0.32 2.30 -30.96
CA GLU A 285 -0.90 3.25 -30.00
C GLU A 285 -2.42 3.42 -30.19
N THR A 286 -2.89 3.50 -31.44
CA THR A 286 -4.33 3.56 -31.75
C THR A 286 -5.09 2.29 -31.37
N GLN A 287 -4.45 1.13 -31.43
CA GLN A 287 -5.07 -0.14 -31.02
C GLN A 287 -5.12 -0.29 -29.51
N ASP A 288 -4.10 0.22 -28.80
CA ASP A 288 -4.08 0.27 -27.35
C ASP A 288 -5.15 1.23 -26.82
N GLU A 289 -5.21 2.46 -27.36
CA GLU A 289 -6.28 3.42 -27.02
C GLU A 289 -7.67 2.88 -27.36
N TYR A 290 -7.81 2.15 -28.49
CA TYR A 290 -9.06 1.48 -28.80
C TYR A 290 -9.39 0.39 -27.78
N ALA A 291 -8.41 -0.39 -27.32
CA ALA A 291 -8.62 -1.42 -26.30
C ALA A 291 -9.10 -0.80 -24.98
N ASP A 292 -8.51 0.32 -24.56
CA ASP A 292 -8.89 1.06 -23.34
C ASP A 292 -10.29 1.67 -23.45
N SER A 293 -10.72 2.01 -24.67
CA SER A 293 -12.09 2.51 -24.92
C SER A 293 -13.17 1.42 -24.76
N LEU A 294 -12.81 0.14 -24.76
CA LEU A 294 -13.75 -0.97 -24.64
C LEU A 294 -14.15 -1.19 -23.18
N THR A 295 -15.46 -1.30 -22.92
CA THR A 295 -16.01 -1.41 -21.56
C THR A 295 -16.73 -2.73 -21.33
N GLY A 296 -17.23 -2.96 -20.11
CA GLY A 296 -17.62 -4.25 -19.53
C GLY A 296 -18.46 -5.26 -20.34
N ALA A 297 -19.09 -4.90 -21.47
CA ALA A 297 -19.70 -5.89 -22.37
C ALA A 297 -18.67 -6.68 -23.19
N ASP A 298 -17.52 -6.07 -23.46
CA ASP A 298 -16.44 -6.64 -24.28
C ASP A 298 -15.34 -7.28 -23.44
N LEU A 299 -15.36 -7.04 -22.12
CA LEU A 299 -14.40 -7.58 -21.15
C LEU A 299 -14.70 -9.03 -20.77
N ARG A 300 -13.66 -9.86 -20.77
CA ARG A 300 -13.68 -11.24 -20.28
C ARG A 300 -12.59 -11.45 -19.25
N SER A 301 -12.97 -11.74 -18.01
CA SER A 301 -12.02 -12.03 -16.94
C SER A 301 -11.15 -13.27 -17.23
N TRP A 302 -9.90 -13.21 -16.81
CA TRP A 302 -8.93 -14.28 -16.94
C TRP A 302 -8.17 -14.50 -15.60
N PRO A 303 -7.91 -15.74 -15.17
CA PRO A 303 -8.26 -16.99 -15.84
C PRO A 303 -9.73 -17.35 -15.59
N PRO A 304 -10.47 -17.81 -16.62
CA PRO A 304 -11.78 -18.40 -16.39
C PRO A 304 -11.64 -19.70 -15.61
N GLY A 305 -12.71 -20.14 -14.94
CA GLY A 305 -12.74 -21.44 -14.28
C GLY A 305 -12.41 -22.56 -15.27
N ARG A 306 -11.65 -23.56 -14.82
CA ARG A 306 -11.12 -24.63 -15.71
C ARG A 306 -12.19 -25.36 -16.54
N ASN A 307 -13.43 -25.40 -16.08
CA ASN A 307 -14.55 -26.06 -16.76
C ASN A 307 -15.48 -25.08 -17.50
N ASP A 308 -15.25 -23.77 -17.36
CA ASP A 308 -16.08 -22.73 -17.94
C ASP A 308 -15.76 -22.55 -19.43
N ALA A 309 -16.61 -21.78 -20.10
CA ALA A 309 -16.39 -21.42 -21.50
C ALA A 309 -15.06 -20.67 -21.65
N CYS A 310 -14.30 -21.02 -22.67
CA CYS A 310 -13.02 -20.38 -22.93
C CYS A 310 -13.20 -18.90 -23.31
N TRP A 311 -12.35 -18.04 -22.77
CA TRP A 311 -12.31 -16.60 -23.05
C TRP A 311 -12.17 -16.27 -24.54
N CYS A 312 -11.66 -17.17 -25.38
CA CYS A 312 -11.52 -16.94 -26.83
C CYS A 312 -12.86 -17.03 -27.60
N GLY A 313 -13.97 -17.33 -26.94
CA GLY A 313 -15.29 -17.42 -27.57
C GLY A 313 -15.57 -18.72 -28.33
N SER A 314 -14.74 -19.76 -28.19
CA SER A 314 -14.93 -21.04 -28.90
C SER A 314 -16.10 -21.89 -28.37
N GLY A 315 -16.65 -21.55 -27.20
CA GLY A 315 -17.65 -22.36 -26.50
C GLY A 315 -17.11 -23.66 -25.88
N ALA A 316 -15.85 -24.02 -26.14
CA ALA A 316 -15.20 -25.17 -25.52
C ALA A 316 -14.77 -24.86 -24.08
N LYS A 317 -14.62 -25.90 -23.25
CA LYS A 317 -14.11 -25.75 -21.88
C LYS A 317 -12.68 -25.22 -21.90
N TYR A 318 -12.38 -24.22 -21.06
CA TYR A 318 -11.06 -23.57 -21.01
C TYR A 318 -9.89 -24.56 -20.91
N LYS A 319 -9.99 -25.57 -20.03
CA LYS A 319 -8.96 -26.63 -19.88
C LYS A 319 -8.68 -27.47 -21.14
N LYS A 320 -9.56 -27.43 -22.13
CA LYS A 320 -9.44 -28.12 -23.43
C LYS A 320 -9.27 -27.15 -24.59
N CYS A 321 -9.34 -25.85 -24.34
CA CYS A 321 -9.18 -24.79 -25.32
C CYS A 321 -7.88 -24.04 -25.05
N CYS A 322 -7.88 -22.79 -24.58
CA CYS A 322 -6.66 -21.97 -24.50
C CYS A 322 -5.66 -22.40 -23.42
N LEU A 323 -6.09 -22.96 -22.29
CA LEU A 323 -5.18 -23.31 -21.18
C LEU A 323 -3.94 -24.16 -21.56
N PRO A 324 -4.00 -25.15 -22.46
CA PRO A 324 -2.81 -25.90 -22.87
C PRO A 324 -1.87 -25.15 -23.82
N ARG A 325 -2.27 -23.99 -24.37
CA ARG A 325 -1.47 -23.23 -25.36
C ARG A 325 -0.31 -22.46 -24.74
N SER A 326 -0.37 -22.13 -23.46
CA SER A 326 0.74 -21.53 -22.69
C SER A 326 1.77 -22.55 -22.19
N ARG A 327 1.65 -23.82 -22.58
CA ARG A 327 2.54 -24.92 -22.13
C ARG A 327 3.38 -25.50 -23.27
N GLY A 328 3.37 -24.84 -24.43
CA GLY A 328 4.05 -25.24 -25.65
C GLY A 328 5.33 -24.48 -25.86
#